data_AF-A0A2V9KYU4-F1
#
_entry.id   AF-A0A2V9KYU4-F1
#
_cell.length_a   1.000
_cell.length_b   1.000
_cell.length_c   1.000
_cell.angle_alpha   90.00
_cell.angle_beta   90.00
_cell.angle_gamma   90.00
#
_symmetry.space_group_name_H-M   'P 1'
#
loop_
_entity.id
_entity.type
_entity.pdbx_description
1 polymer ?
#
loop_
_entity_poly.entity_id
_entity_poly.type
_entity_poly.pdbx_seq_one_letter_code
_entity_poly.pdbx_strand_id
1 'polypeptide(L)'
;MGGPSNDKLRAIHWRLEHERFRFSEEIRLIPRWYITLIVVLYVVALVAVQIANAMKPLFPDLPGGLSALAAAGITTAAAIGIALFLCLFCYVYVDAQRRGMKAILWLLLAILVPDLIGVVIYFLLREPLPLNCPQCGAVGNARFNYCPSCGNNFRPTCPQCKQEARPGDHYCPNCACDLTATKRTGTGEPVISPAPGAPRL
;
A
#
# COMPACT_ATOMS: atom_id res chain seq x y z
N MET A 1 -32.09 -18.38 15.69
CA MET A 1 -30.91 -17.49 15.75
C MET A 1 -29.68 -18.31 15.36
N GLY A 2 -29.38 -18.40 14.07
CA GLY A 2 -28.18 -19.08 13.58
C GLY A 2 -27.08 -18.05 13.35
N GLY A 3 -25.97 -18.14 14.07
CA GLY A 3 -24.82 -17.27 13.83
C GLY A 3 -24.32 -17.37 12.39
N PRO A 4 -23.65 -16.34 11.85
CA PRO A 4 -23.08 -16.41 10.51
C PRO A 4 -22.12 -17.61 10.41
N SER A 5 -22.22 -18.40 9.32
CA SER A 5 -21.31 -19.53 9.12
C SER A 5 -19.85 -19.05 9.12
N ASN A 6 -18.93 -19.90 9.56
CA ASN A 6 -17.49 -19.58 9.62
C ASN A 6 -16.96 -19.01 8.29
N ASP A 7 -17.51 -19.45 7.15
CA ASP A 7 -17.13 -18.93 5.83
C ASP A 7 -17.55 -17.47 5.60
N LYS A 8 -18.73 -17.07 6.12
CA LYS A 8 -19.18 -15.67 6.07
C LYS A 8 -18.34 -14.79 6.97
N LEU A 9 -17.98 -15.27 8.16
CA LEU A 9 -17.07 -14.58 9.08
C LEU A 9 -15.67 -14.42 8.46
N ARG A 10 -15.15 -15.46 7.78
CA ARG A 10 -13.88 -15.38 7.05
C ARG A 10 -13.93 -14.35 5.91
N ALA A 11 -15.03 -14.26 5.17
CA ALA A 11 -15.18 -13.27 4.09
C ALA A 11 -15.27 -11.82 4.62
N ILE A 12 -15.94 -11.61 5.76
CA ILE A 12 -16.05 -10.30 6.42
C ILE A 12 -14.69 -9.88 7.00
N HIS A 13 -14.01 -10.78 7.71
CA HIS A 13 -12.65 -10.52 8.22
C HIS A 13 -11.66 -10.25 7.09
N TRP A 14 -11.77 -10.99 5.97
CA TRP A 14 -10.91 -10.76 4.81
C TRP A 14 -11.08 -9.35 4.23
N ARG A 15 -12.30 -8.79 4.16
CA ARG A 15 -12.48 -7.40 3.69
C ARG A 15 -11.96 -6.37 4.69
N LEU A 16 -12.18 -6.58 5.99
CA LEU A 16 -11.77 -5.65 7.05
C LEU A 16 -10.25 -5.60 7.24
N GLU A 17 -9.54 -6.72 7.04
CA GLU A 17 -8.06 -6.75 7.10
C GLU A 17 -7.43 -5.88 5.99
N HIS A 18 -8.13 -5.69 4.86
CA HIS A 18 -7.64 -4.89 3.72
C HIS A 18 -7.87 -3.37 3.83
N GLU A 19 -8.74 -2.90 4.75
CA GLU A 19 -9.03 -1.47 4.92
C GLU A 19 -8.23 -0.82 6.06
N ARG A 20 -7.60 -1.62 6.93
CA ARG A 20 -6.77 -1.07 8.01
C ARG A 20 -5.41 -0.68 7.43
N PHE A 21 -5.31 0.58 6.98
CA PHE A 21 -4.06 1.29 6.68
C PHE A 21 -3.11 1.22 7.87
N ARG A 22 -2.40 0.10 8.01
CA ARG A 22 -1.44 -0.17 9.07
C ARG A 22 -0.12 0.47 8.65
N PHE A 23 -0.12 1.81 8.56
CA PHE A 23 1.08 2.64 8.32
C PHE A 23 2.27 2.16 9.16
N SER A 24 2.02 1.66 10.37
CA SER A 24 3.04 1.10 11.26
C SER A 24 3.69 -0.21 10.78
N GLU A 25 3.00 -1.03 9.99
CA GLU A 25 3.60 -2.19 9.31
C GLU A 25 4.38 -1.80 8.07
N GLU A 26 3.93 -0.73 7.40
CA GLU A 26 4.60 -0.18 6.23
C GLU A 26 5.92 0.50 6.63
N ILE A 27 5.96 1.22 7.76
CA ILE A 27 7.20 1.77 8.35
C ILE A 27 8.17 0.66 8.79
N ARG A 28 7.64 -0.52 9.14
CA ARG A 28 8.47 -1.68 9.54
C ARG A 28 9.21 -2.33 8.37
N LEU A 29 8.93 -1.93 7.12
CA LEU A 29 9.73 -2.36 5.96
C LEU A 29 11.18 -1.91 6.07
N ILE A 30 11.44 -0.73 6.63
CA ILE A 30 12.78 -0.15 6.65
C ILE A 30 13.61 -0.94 7.67
N PRO A 31 14.66 -1.66 7.24
CA PRO A 31 15.45 -2.48 8.14
C PRO A 31 16.08 -1.60 9.22
N ARG A 32 16.05 -2.06 10.48
CA ARG A 32 16.68 -1.32 11.59
C ARG A 32 18.17 -1.09 11.36
N TRP A 33 18.86 -2.05 10.74
CA TRP A 33 20.28 -1.93 10.40
C TRP A 33 20.56 -0.78 9.42
N TYR A 34 19.61 -0.49 8.52
CA TYR A 34 19.73 0.58 7.55
C TYR A 34 19.61 1.95 8.23
N ILE A 35 18.66 2.08 9.16
CA ILE A 35 18.51 3.29 9.98
C ILE A 35 19.75 3.51 10.83
N THR A 36 20.29 2.46 11.47
CA THR A 36 21.53 2.60 12.25
C THR A 36 22.72 3.02 11.38
N LEU A 37 22.83 2.52 10.16
CA LEU A 37 23.87 2.92 9.21
C LEU A 37 23.75 4.42 8.89
N ILE A 38 22.55 4.90 8.53
CA ILE A 38 22.31 6.32 8.23
C ILE A 38 22.68 7.20 9.44
N VAL A 39 22.26 6.82 10.64
CA VAL A 39 22.56 7.56 11.87
C VAL A 39 24.07 7.60 12.13
N VAL A 40 24.77 6.48 11.97
CA VAL A 40 26.24 6.42 12.13
C VAL A 40 26.95 7.33 11.12
N LEU A 41 26.59 7.25 9.83
CA LEU A 41 27.16 8.12 8.80
C LEU A 41 26.90 9.60 9.06
N TYR A 42 25.70 9.94 9.52
CA TYR A 42 25.35 11.31 9.91
C TYR A 42 26.22 11.81 11.07
N VAL A 43 26.40 11.01 12.13
CA VAL A 43 27.26 11.38 13.26
C VAL A 43 28.72 11.55 12.81
N VAL A 44 29.22 10.65 11.94
CA VAL A 44 30.57 10.77 11.36
C VAL A 44 30.70 12.05 10.53
N ALA A 45 29.72 12.39 9.70
CA ALA A 45 29.72 13.61 8.89
C ALA A 45 29.69 14.87 9.76
N LEU A 46 28.88 14.89 10.83
CA LEU A 46 28.88 15.98 11.80
C LEU A 46 30.25 16.17 12.44
N VAL A 47 30.84 15.10 12.97
CA VAL A 47 32.15 15.17 13.62
C VAL A 47 33.22 15.67 12.65
N ALA A 48 33.24 15.15 11.43
CA ALA A 48 34.18 15.57 10.39
C ALA A 48 34.05 17.07 10.06
N VAL A 49 32.82 17.57 9.90
CA VAL A 49 32.57 18.98 9.57
C VAL A 49 32.91 19.89 10.74
N GLN A 50 32.63 19.50 11.98
CA GLN A 50 33.00 20.30 13.15
C GLN A 50 34.52 20.34 13.37
N ILE A 51 35.24 19.23 13.14
CA ILE A 51 36.70 19.22 13.15
C ILE A 51 37.25 20.15 12.05
N ALA A 52 36.72 20.05 10.83
CA ALA A 52 37.12 20.92 9.73
C ALA A 52 36.87 22.40 10.05
N ASN A 53 35.70 22.74 10.59
CA ASN A 53 35.34 24.11 10.98
C ASN A 53 36.22 24.65 12.12
N ALA A 54 36.71 23.79 13.01
CA ALA A 54 37.67 24.15 14.06
C ALA A 54 39.07 24.42 13.51
N MET A 55 39.51 23.69 12.47
CA MET A 55 40.81 23.91 11.81
C MET A 55 40.78 25.13 10.88
N LYS A 56 39.69 25.29 10.13
CA LYS A 56 39.46 26.42 9.24
C LYS A 56 37.96 26.74 9.25
N PRO A 57 37.54 27.92 9.73
CA PRO A 57 36.12 28.25 9.77
C PRO A 57 35.56 28.27 8.35
N LEU A 58 34.50 27.48 8.13
CA LEU A 58 33.81 27.38 6.84
C LEU A 58 33.16 28.71 6.45
N PHE A 59 32.75 29.49 7.46
CA PHE A 59 32.23 30.85 7.33
C PHE A 59 33.13 31.81 8.11
N PRO A 60 34.14 32.42 7.46
CA PRO A 60 35.16 33.22 8.14
C PRO A 60 34.63 34.53 8.72
N ASP A 61 33.53 35.07 8.18
CA ASP A 61 32.93 36.34 8.61
C ASP A 61 32.03 36.19 9.87
N LEU A 62 31.82 34.95 10.33
CA LEU A 62 30.98 34.66 11.50
C LEU A 62 31.85 34.42 12.76
N PRO A 63 31.40 34.88 13.95
CA PRO A 63 32.07 34.53 15.20
C PRO A 63 32.06 33.01 15.39
N GLY A 64 33.15 32.46 15.94
CA GLY A 64 33.42 31.01 15.93
C GLY A 64 32.29 30.12 16.47
N GLY A 65 31.54 30.58 17.47
CA GLY A 65 30.38 29.86 17.97
C GLY A 65 29.23 29.74 16.95
N LEU A 66 28.97 30.82 16.18
CA LEU A 66 27.91 30.84 15.17
C LEU A 66 28.32 30.09 13.89
N SER A 67 29.59 30.12 13.50
CA SER A 67 30.06 29.37 12.33
C SER A 67 29.92 27.86 12.51
N ALA A 68 30.19 27.35 13.72
CA ALA A 68 30.00 25.95 14.08
C ALA A 68 28.52 25.52 14.09
N LEU A 69 27.62 26.41 14.54
CA LEU A 69 26.18 26.16 14.52
C LEU A 69 25.62 26.18 13.10
N ALA A 70 26.05 27.13 12.26
CA ALA A 70 25.65 27.20 10.86
C ALA A 70 26.10 25.95 10.08
N ALA A 71 27.36 25.51 10.27
CA ALA A 71 27.88 24.29 9.66
C ALA A 71 27.11 23.03 10.12
N ALA A 72 26.82 22.92 11.42
CA ALA A 72 26.00 21.83 11.96
C ALA A 72 24.55 21.85 11.40
N GLY A 73 23.95 23.03 11.26
CA GLY A 73 22.60 23.18 10.69
C GLY A 73 22.53 22.74 9.23
N ILE A 74 23.48 23.20 8.40
CA ILE A 74 23.54 22.87 6.96
C ILE A 74 23.78 21.37 6.75
N THR A 75 24.73 20.80 7.50
CA THR A 75 25.03 19.36 7.42
C THR A 75 23.84 18.51 7.85
N THR A 76 23.14 18.92 8.91
CA THR A 76 21.91 18.26 9.36
C THR A 76 20.81 18.33 8.31
N ALA A 77 20.56 19.51 7.73
CA ALA A 77 19.55 19.68 6.69
C ALA A 77 19.86 18.84 5.44
N ALA A 78 21.12 18.86 4.98
CA ALA A 78 21.56 18.04 3.85
C ALA A 78 21.45 16.54 4.15
N ALA A 79 21.87 16.10 5.34
CA ALA A 79 21.79 14.71 5.76
C ALA A 79 20.32 14.22 5.86
N ILE A 80 19.41 15.05 6.37
CA ILE A 80 17.97 14.74 6.40
C ILE A 80 17.45 14.57 4.97
N GLY A 81 17.77 15.50 4.06
CA GLY A 81 17.36 15.39 2.66
C GLY A 81 17.83 14.09 2.02
N ILE A 82 19.11 13.77 2.14
CA ILE A 82 19.70 12.53 1.61
C ILE A 82 19.07 11.30 2.26
N ALA A 83 18.88 11.30 3.58
CA ALA A 83 18.27 10.19 4.31
C ALA A 83 16.83 9.92 3.84
N LEU A 84 16.03 10.97 3.59
CA LEU A 84 14.68 10.83 3.06
C LEU A 84 14.69 10.21 1.65
N PHE A 85 15.58 10.66 0.76
CA PHE A 85 15.74 10.07 -0.57
C PHE A 85 16.15 8.60 -0.51
N LEU A 86 17.14 8.28 0.32
CA LEU A 86 17.64 6.93 0.53
C LEU A 86 16.55 5.99 1.08
N CYS A 87 15.80 6.44 2.08
CA CYS A 87 14.64 5.71 2.62
C CYS A 87 13.55 5.51 1.56
N LEU A 88 13.27 6.51 0.73
CA LEU A 88 12.29 6.42 -0.36
C LEU A 88 12.69 5.35 -1.39
N PHE A 89 13.94 5.33 -1.84
CA PHE A 89 14.42 4.31 -2.78
C PHE A 89 14.45 2.91 -2.17
N CYS A 90 14.88 2.80 -0.91
CA CYS A 90 14.80 1.55 -0.16
C CYS A 90 13.35 1.04 -0.07
N TYR A 91 12.40 1.95 0.21
CA TYR A 91 10.98 1.65 0.23
C TYR A 91 10.50 1.12 -1.13
N VAL A 92 10.81 1.81 -2.24
CA VAL A 92 10.43 1.38 -3.60
C VAL A 92 10.97 -0.02 -3.91
N TYR A 93 12.23 -0.30 -3.55
CA TYR A 93 12.83 -1.61 -3.76
C TYR A 93 12.08 -2.73 -3.00
N VAL A 94 11.83 -2.52 -1.71
CA VAL A 94 11.15 -3.53 -0.87
C VAL A 94 9.67 -3.69 -1.25
N ASP A 95 8.97 -2.59 -1.57
CA ASP A 95 7.57 -2.63 -2.02
C ASP A 95 7.45 -3.36 -3.38
N ALA A 96 8.39 -3.15 -4.30
CA ALA A 96 8.41 -3.87 -5.57
C ALA A 96 8.64 -5.38 -5.39
N GLN A 97 9.53 -5.75 -4.46
CA GLN A 97 9.78 -7.16 -4.12
C GLN A 97 8.54 -7.84 -3.52
N ARG A 98 7.79 -7.14 -2.65
CA ARG A 98 6.54 -7.65 -2.06
C ARG A 98 5.43 -7.85 -3.08
N ARG A 99 5.38 -6.98 -4.09
CA ARG A 99 4.40 -7.07 -5.20
C ARG A 99 4.77 -8.14 -6.23
N GLY A 100 5.87 -8.87 -6.05
CA GLY A 100 6.32 -9.91 -6.99
C GLY A 100 6.85 -9.36 -8.31
N MET A 101 7.11 -8.06 -8.39
CA MET A 101 7.68 -7.41 -9.57
C MET A 101 9.21 -7.48 -9.52
N LYS A 102 9.88 -7.34 -10.67
CA LYS A 102 11.35 -7.26 -10.75
C LYS A 102 11.85 -5.97 -10.07
N ALA A 103 12.13 -6.06 -8.77
CA ALA A 103 12.45 -4.91 -7.92
C ALA A 103 13.62 -4.05 -8.43
N ILE A 104 14.64 -4.69 -9.01
CA ILE A 104 15.82 -4.00 -9.54
C ILE A 104 15.46 -3.09 -10.72
N LEU A 105 14.56 -3.52 -11.61
CA LEU A 105 14.16 -2.70 -12.76
C LEU A 105 13.37 -1.46 -12.30
N TRP A 106 12.47 -1.63 -11.34
CA TRP A 106 11.71 -0.52 -10.77
C TRP A 106 12.58 0.46 -10.00
N LEU A 107 13.57 -0.05 -9.24
CA LEU A 107 14.55 0.80 -8.57
C LEU A 107 15.42 1.56 -9.57
N LEU A 108 15.89 0.89 -10.63
CA LEU A 108 16.69 1.52 -11.69
C LEU A 108 15.89 2.62 -12.40
N LEU A 109 14.61 2.37 -12.69
CA LEU A 109 13.71 3.37 -13.26
C LEU A 109 13.52 4.56 -12.31
N ALA A 110 13.36 4.30 -11.01
CA ALA A 110 13.21 5.34 -10.00
C ALA A 110 14.46 6.24 -9.88
N ILE A 111 15.67 5.67 -10.02
CA ILE A 111 16.94 6.38 -9.87
C ILE A 111 17.36 7.08 -11.16
N LEU A 112 17.18 6.43 -12.32
CA LEU A 112 17.69 6.92 -13.61
C LEU A 112 16.84 8.07 -14.17
N VAL A 113 15.55 8.09 -13.83
CA VAL A 113 14.64 9.16 -14.25
C VAL A 113 14.72 10.31 -13.23
N PRO A 114 15.15 11.52 -13.64
CA PRO A 114 15.32 12.65 -12.74
C PRO A 114 13.99 13.18 -12.18
N ASP A 115 14.10 14.13 -11.25
CA ASP A 115 12.97 14.89 -10.68
C ASP A 115 11.89 14.03 -9.98
N LEU A 116 12.29 12.87 -9.45
CA LEU A 116 11.39 11.87 -8.84
C LEU A 116 10.31 11.35 -9.80
N ILE A 117 10.38 11.63 -11.10
CA ILE A 117 9.39 11.18 -12.07
C ILE A 117 9.36 9.64 -12.10
N GLY A 118 10.51 8.99 -11.99
CA GLY A 118 10.58 7.52 -11.91
C GLY A 118 9.85 6.95 -10.69
N VAL A 119 9.89 7.65 -9.55
CA VAL A 119 9.14 7.29 -8.34
C VAL A 119 7.65 7.49 -8.56
N VAL A 120 7.23 8.60 -9.16
CA VAL A 120 5.82 8.85 -9.48
C VAL A 120 5.28 7.77 -10.43
N ILE A 121 6.04 7.44 -11.48
CA ILE A 121 5.69 6.37 -12.43
C ILE A 121 5.54 5.03 -11.71
N TYR A 122 6.46 4.70 -10.79
CA TYR A 122 6.34 3.50 -9.96
C TYR A 122 5.02 3.47 -9.18
N PHE A 123 4.66 4.57 -8.50
CA PHE A 123 3.41 4.64 -7.73
C PHE A 123 2.15 4.54 -8.59
N LEU A 124 2.17 5.06 -9.83
CA LEU A 124 1.05 4.96 -10.76
C LEU A 124 0.89 3.55 -11.34
N LEU A 125 2.00 2.88 -11.67
CA LEU A 125 2.00 1.56 -12.31
C LEU A 125 2.06 0.40 -11.32
N ARG A 126 2.20 0.65 -10.02
CA ARG A 126 2.35 -0.41 -9.02
C ARG A 126 1.21 -1.42 -9.09
N GLU A 127 1.57 -2.69 -9.14
CA GLU A 127 0.60 -3.77 -9.07
C GLU A 127 0.04 -3.91 -7.65
N PRO A 128 -1.24 -4.31 -7.49
CA PRO A 128 -1.77 -4.57 -6.16
C PRO A 128 -1.04 -5.73 -5.49
N LEU A 129 -1.01 -5.76 -4.16
CA LEU A 129 -0.36 -6.84 -3.42
C LEU A 129 -0.99 -8.19 -3.80
N PRO A 130 -0.17 -9.25 -3.95
CA PRO A 130 -0.69 -10.60 -4.13
C PRO A 130 -1.48 -11.03 -2.89
N LEU A 131 -2.56 -11.78 -3.12
CA LEU A 131 -3.49 -12.23 -2.08
C LEU A 131 -3.50 -13.74 -2.00
N ASN A 132 -3.58 -14.26 -0.79
CA ASN A 132 -3.75 -15.69 -0.57
C ASN A 132 -5.25 -16.01 -0.54
N CYS A 133 -5.67 -17.00 -1.33
CA CYS A 133 -7.06 -17.43 -1.35
C CYS A 133 -7.47 -18.04 0.01
N PRO A 134 -8.60 -17.61 0.61
CA PRO A 134 -9.04 -18.17 1.89
C PRO A 134 -9.53 -19.62 1.80
N GLN A 135 -9.93 -20.08 0.61
CA GLN A 135 -10.45 -21.43 0.43
C GLN A 135 -9.33 -22.45 0.20
N CYS A 136 -8.39 -22.16 -0.70
CA CYS A 136 -7.36 -23.12 -1.13
C CYS A 136 -5.92 -22.71 -0.77
N GLY A 137 -5.68 -21.49 -0.29
CA GLY A 137 -4.34 -20.99 0.06
C GLY A 137 -3.48 -20.58 -1.12
N ALA A 138 -3.93 -20.75 -2.37
CA ALA A 138 -3.17 -20.34 -3.56
C ALA A 138 -2.94 -18.82 -3.59
N VAL A 139 -1.74 -18.41 -3.99
CA VAL A 139 -1.38 -17.00 -4.20
C VAL A 139 -1.94 -16.54 -5.54
N GLY A 140 -2.80 -15.53 -5.52
CA GLY A 140 -3.44 -14.96 -6.71
C GLY A 140 -3.25 -13.45 -6.78
N ASN A 141 -3.41 -12.90 -7.98
CA ASN A 141 -3.42 -11.45 -8.18
C ASN A 141 -4.77 -10.86 -7.73
N ALA A 142 -4.75 -9.73 -7.01
CA ALA A 142 -5.94 -9.01 -6.56
C ALA A 142 -6.83 -8.45 -7.66
N ARG A 143 -6.36 -8.46 -8.91
CA ARG A 143 -7.14 -8.05 -10.08
C ARG A 143 -8.07 -9.15 -10.59
N PHE A 144 -7.88 -10.41 -10.20
CA PHE A 144 -8.74 -11.49 -10.64
C PHE A 144 -10.05 -11.53 -9.85
N ASN A 145 -11.17 -11.72 -10.55
CA ASN A 145 -12.48 -11.89 -9.91
C ASN A 145 -12.64 -13.29 -9.29
N TYR A 146 -11.95 -14.29 -9.84
CA TYR A 146 -12.03 -15.68 -9.42
C TYR A 146 -10.63 -16.23 -9.14
N CYS A 147 -10.53 -17.15 -8.17
CA CYS A 147 -9.31 -17.90 -7.94
C CYS A 147 -9.07 -18.88 -9.12
N PRO A 148 -7.90 -18.85 -9.78
CA PRO A 148 -7.61 -19.76 -10.89
C PRO A 148 -7.47 -21.22 -10.43
N SER A 149 -7.17 -21.49 -9.16
CA SER A 149 -6.97 -22.84 -8.65
C SER A 149 -8.25 -23.51 -8.16
N CYS A 150 -9.19 -22.76 -7.56
CA CYS A 150 -10.39 -23.33 -6.94
C CYS A 150 -11.72 -22.71 -7.38
N GLY A 151 -11.70 -21.66 -8.20
CA GLY A 151 -12.90 -20.97 -8.68
C GLY A 151 -13.60 -20.07 -7.66
N ASN A 152 -13.04 -19.87 -6.45
CA ASN A 152 -13.63 -18.99 -5.45
C ASN A 152 -13.74 -17.55 -5.96
N ASN A 153 -14.93 -16.95 -5.86
CA ASN A 153 -15.18 -15.58 -6.30
C ASN A 153 -14.76 -14.56 -5.22
N PHE A 154 -13.79 -13.70 -5.53
CA PHE A 154 -13.31 -12.63 -4.66
C PHE A 154 -14.17 -11.36 -4.72
N ARG A 155 -14.81 -11.11 -5.87
CA ARG A 155 -15.62 -9.93 -6.18
C ARG A 155 -17.01 -10.35 -6.68
N PRO A 156 -17.88 -10.86 -5.78
CA PRO A 156 -19.21 -11.27 -6.16
C PRO A 156 -19.99 -10.09 -6.73
N THR A 157 -20.71 -10.38 -7.79
CA THR A 157 -21.46 -9.39 -8.55
C THR A 157 -22.96 -9.62 -8.30
N CYS A 158 -23.74 -8.55 -8.27
CA CYS A 158 -25.19 -8.66 -8.18
C CYS A 158 -25.75 -9.36 -9.44
N PRO A 159 -26.61 -10.38 -9.29
CA PRO A 159 -27.21 -11.09 -10.42
C PRO A 159 -28.16 -10.21 -11.25
N GLN A 160 -28.80 -9.22 -10.62
CA GLN A 160 -29.80 -8.37 -11.27
C GLN A 160 -29.16 -7.20 -12.02
N CYS A 161 -28.26 -6.44 -11.38
CA CYS A 161 -27.68 -5.22 -11.98
C CYS A 161 -26.23 -5.38 -12.43
N LYS A 162 -25.61 -6.54 -12.21
CA LYS A 162 -24.20 -6.85 -12.55
C LYS A 162 -23.17 -5.86 -11.97
N GLN A 163 -23.52 -5.13 -10.91
CA GLN A 163 -22.59 -4.29 -10.16
C GLN A 163 -21.85 -5.08 -9.07
N GLU A 164 -20.64 -4.65 -8.74
CA GLU A 164 -19.83 -5.25 -7.66
C GLU A 164 -20.57 -5.12 -6.33
N ALA A 165 -20.80 -6.25 -5.66
CA ALA A 165 -21.40 -6.30 -4.34
C ALA A 165 -20.31 -6.62 -3.32
N ARG A 166 -20.37 -6.05 -2.11
CA ARG A 166 -19.39 -6.42 -1.08
C ARG A 166 -19.76 -7.81 -0.53
N PRO A 167 -18.84 -8.80 -0.52
CA PRO A 167 -19.05 -10.02 0.24
C PRO A 167 -19.43 -9.73 1.69
N GLY A 168 -20.62 -10.19 2.07
CA GLY A 168 -21.26 -9.93 3.37
C GLY A 168 -22.56 -9.14 3.25
N ASP A 169 -22.76 -8.38 2.16
CA ASP A 169 -23.98 -7.60 1.96
C ASP A 169 -25.19 -8.54 1.79
N HIS A 170 -26.27 -8.21 2.51
CA HIS A 170 -27.56 -8.90 2.35
C HIS A 170 -28.33 -8.39 1.13
N TYR A 171 -28.20 -7.10 0.83
CA TYR A 171 -28.88 -6.41 -0.26
C TYR A 171 -27.86 -5.64 -1.11
N CYS A 172 -28.08 -5.56 -2.42
CA CYS A 172 -27.24 -4.76 -3.30
C CYS A 172 -27.47 -3.26 -3.03
N PRO A 173 -26.41 -2.45 -2.84
CA PRO A 173 -26.55 -1.01 -2.59
C PRO A 173 -27.11 -0.22 -3.78
N ASN A 174 -27.01 -0.76 -5.01
CA ASN A 174 -27.42 -0.04 -6.22
C ASN A 174 -28.85 -0.37 -6.69
N CYS A 175 -29.33 -1.59 -6.42
CA CYS A 175 -30.64 -2.04 -6.91
C CYS A 175 -31.53 -2.70 -5.84
N ALA A 176 -31.07 -2.74 -4.58
CA ALA A 176 -31.76 -3.37 -3.44
C ALA A 176 -32.09 -4.87 -3.60
N CYS A 177 -31.53 -5.55 -4.62
CA CYS A 177 -31.71 -7.00 -4.83
C CYS A 177 -31.16 -7.80 -3.64
N ASP A 178 -31.90 -8.83 -3.19
CA ASP A 178 -31.49 -9.74 -2.11
C ASP A 178 -30.40 -10.72 -2.61
N LEU A 179 -29.19 -10.51 -2.10
CA LEU A 179 -28.01 -11.30 -2.46
C LEU A 179 -27.95 -12.63 -1.70
N THR A 180 -28.70 -12.78 -0.61
CA THR A 180 -28.77 -14.02 0.18
C THR A 180 -29.77 -15.02 -0.38
N ALA A 181 -30.86 -14.55 -0.97
CA ALA A 181 -31.83 -15.37 -1.68
C ALA A 181 -31.23 -15.95 -2.97
N THR A 182 -30.47 -15.13 -3.72
CA THR A 182 -29.94 -15.55 -5.03
C THR A 182 -28.85 -16.62 -4.94
N LYS A 183 -28.16 -16.79 -3.79
CA LYS A 183 -27.26 -17.94 -3.58
C LYS A 183 -27.96 -19.30 -3.65
N ARG A 184 -29.28 -19.35 -3.51
CA ARG A 184 -30.07 -20.60 -3.48
C ARG A 184 -30.64 -20.98 -4.85
N THR A 185 -30.65 -20.06 -5.81
CA THR A 185 -31.24 -20.24 -7.15
C THR A 185 -30.15 -20.46 -8.21
N GLY A 186 -29.28 -21.44 -7.97
CA GLY A 186 -28.36 -21.99 -8.97
C GLY A 186 -29.03 -22.94 -9.97
N THR A 187 -30.36 -22.96 -10.05
CA THR A 187 -31.14 -23.70 -11.05
C THR A 187 -32.07 -22.69 -11.71
N GLY A 188 -31.86 -22.49 -13.01
CA GLY A 188 -32.31 -21.32 -13.76
C GLY A 188 -33.81 -21.07 -13.71
N GLU A 189 -34.18 -19.89 -13.22
CA GLU A 189 -35.33 -19.15 -13.72
C GLU A 189 -35.09 -17.64 -13.48
N PRO A 190 -35.31 -16.77 -14.48
CA PRO A 190 -35.10 -15.33 -14.30
C PRO A 190 -36.19 -14.77 -13.39
N VAL A 191 -35.83 -14.40 -12.16
CA VAL A 191 -36.72 -13.63 -11.28
C VAL A 191 -36.83 -12.21 -11.84
N ILE A 192 -37.87 -11.98 -12.62
CA ILE A 192 -38.33 -10.64 -12.99
C ILE A 192 -38.96 -10.05 -11.73
N SER A 193 -38.18 -9.25 -10.98
CA SER A 193 -38.75 -8.42 -9.93
C SER A 193 -39.32 -7.15 -10.57
N PRO A 194 -40.59 -6.78 -10.31
CA PRO A 194 -41.23 -5.63 -10.93
C PRO A 194 -40.59 -4.31 -10.48
N ALA A 195 -40.58 -3.34 -11.39
CA ALA A 195 -39.99 -2.02 -11.21
C ALA A 195 -40.60 -1.25 -10.02
N PRO A 196 -39.81 -0.49 -9.24
CA PRO A 196 -40.35 0.38 -8.21
C PRO A 196 -40.92 1.65 -8.85
N GLY A 197 -42.23 1.83 -8.79
CA GLY A 197 -42.88 3.12 -9.06
C GLY A 197 -43.99 3.08 -10.11
N ALA A 198 -45.18 2.67 -9.70
CA ALA A 198 -46.41 3.19 -10.28
C ALA A 198 -47.27 3.72 -9.11
N PRO A 199 -47.73 4.99 -9.15
CA PRO A 199 -48.61 5.53 -8.13
C PRO A 199 -49.95 4.78 -8.17
N ARG A 200 -50.42 4.34 -6.99
CA ARG A 200 -51.78 3.80 -6.84
C ARG A 200 -52.74 5.00 -6.80
N LEU A 201 -53.74 4.97 -7.70
CA LEU A 201 -54.94 5.80 -7.62
C LEU A 201 -55.65 5.60 -6.29
#